data_AF-A0A1B6GU28-F1
#
_entry.id   AF-A0A1B6GU28-F1
#
_cell.length_a   1.000
_cell.length_b   1.000
_cell.length_c   1.000
_cell.angle_alpha   90.00
_cell.angle_beta   90.00
_cell.angle_gamma   90.00
#
_symmetry.space_group_name_H-M   'P 1'
#
loop_
_entity.id
_entity.type
_entity.pdbx_description
1 polymer ?
#
loop_
_entity_poly.entity_id
_entity_poly.type
_entity_poly.pdbx_seq_one_letter_code
_entity_poly.pdbx_strand_id
1 'polypeptide(L)'
;KLECFVSFLGGEKNVKFIKQPSWPCFDENDRILMKSEFEIAMSPNGNGGLYQALMDNDIFDLFQSRNVQYVHVFGVDNILAKVADPVFIGFVADRNADCPSKVVE
;
A
#
# COMPACT_ATOMS: atom_id res chain seq x y z
N LYS A 1 0.76 0.26 12.78
CA LYS A 1 1.80 -0.20 11.83
C LYS A 1 1.07 -0.60 10.56
N LEU A 2 1.08 0.24 9.53
CA LEU A 2 0.64 -0.22 8.20
C LEU A 2 1.76 -1.10 7.66
N GLU A 3 1.54 -2.39 7.73
CA GLU A 3 2.29 -3.39 6.98
C GLU A 3 1.59 -3.47 5.64
N CYS A 4 2.23 -2.97 4.58
CA CYS A 4 1.66 -3.14 3.26
C CYS A 4 1.84 -4.60 2.86
N PHE A 5 0.71 -5.24 2.56
CA PHE A 5 0.63 -6.65 2.25
C PHE A 5 0.60 -6.81 0.73
N VAL A 6 1.69 -7.32 0.16
CA VAL A 6 1.73 -7.74 -1.23
C VAL A 6 1.64 -9.26 -1.24
N SER A 7 0.48 -9.79 -1.62
CA SER A 7 0.26 -11.23 -1.76
C SER A 7 -0.02 -11.61 -3.20
N PHE A 8 0.80 -12.53 -3.68
CA PHE A 8 0.58 -13.22 -4.94
C PHE A 8 0.03 -14.60 -4.56
N LEU A 9 -1.30 -14.73 -4.44
CA LEU A 9 -2.05 -15.98 -4.22
C LEU A 9 -1.23 -17.25 -3.83
N GLY A 10 -1.34 -17.68 -2.57
CA GLY A 10 -0.99 -19.04 -2.11
C GLY A 10 0.37 -19.19 -1.41
N GLY A 11 0.35 -19.65 -0.15
CA GLY A 11 1.54 -20.06 0.63
C GLY A 11 2.35 -18.91 1.25
N GLU A 12 2.90 -19.13 2.45
CA GLU A 12 3.67 -18.11 3.21
C GLU A 12 4.82 -17.48 2.42
N LYS A 13 5.42 -18.24 1.50
CA LYS A 13 6.55 -17.81 0.66
C LYS A 13 6.18 -16.72 -0.36
N ASN A 14 4.89 -16.50 -0.61
CA ASN A 14 4.38 -15.52 -1.56
C ASN A 14 3.80 -14.27 -0.89
N VAL A 15 4.06 -14.10 0.40
CA VAL A 15 3.73 -12.90 1.16
C VAL A 15 4.98 -12.06 1.34
N LYS A 16 4.88 -10.77 1.03
CA LYS A 16 5.90 -9.78 1.35
C LYS A 16 5.32 -8.72 2.26
N PHE A 17 5.99 -8.54 3.40
CA PHE A 17 5.72 -7.45 4.33
C PHE A 17 6.70 -6.33 4.05
N ILE A 18 6.18 -5.14 3.77
CA ILE A 18 6.98 -3.92 3.64
C ILE A 18 6.43 -2.85 4.58
N LYS A 19 7.31 -1.98 5.05
CA LYS A 19 6.96 -0.90 5.98
C LYS A 19 7.03 0.44 5.24
N GLN A 20 5.94 1.20 5.28
CA GLN A 20 5.95 2.57 4.80
C GLN A 20 6.73 3.51 5.73
N PRO A 21 7.32 4.60 5.20
CA PRO A 21 8.00 5.58 6.02
C PRO A 21 7.01 6.35 6.92
N SER A 22 7.58 7.06 7.89
CA SER A 22 6.85 7.97 8.77
C SER A 22 7.50 9.33 8.68
N TRP A 23 6.71 10.39 8.83
CA TRP A 23 7.17 11.77 8.80
C TRP A 23 7.01 12.42 10.18
N PRO A 24 7.86 13.42 10.51
CA PRO A 24 7.69 14.20 11.73
C PRO A 24 6.32 14.88 11.77
N CYS A 25 5.73 14.96 12.95
CA CYS A 25 4.56 15.79 13.19
C CYS A 25 5.00 17.23 13.44
N PHE A 26 4.21 18.20 12.96
CA PHE A 26 4.50 19.63 13.10
C PHE A 26 3.38 20.33 13.88
N ASP A 27 3.72 21.39 14.62
CA ASP A 27 2.74 22.33 15.15
C ASP A 27 2.28 23.34 14.08
N GLU A 28 1.36 24.23 14.44
CA GLU A 28 0.83 25.26 13.53
C GLU A 28 1.87 26.30 13.08
N ASN A 29 3.08 26.29 13.67
CA ASN A 29 4.19 27.18 13.33
C ASN A 29 5.35 26.42 12.64
N ASP A 30 5.07 25.25 12.04
CA ASP A 30 6.03 24.39 11.34
C ASP A 30 7.19 23.88 12.22
N ARG A 31 7.00 23.82 13.55
CA ARG A 31 8.00 23.26 14.46
C ARG A 31 7.76 21.78 14.65
N ILE A 32 8.84 20.98 14.64
CA ILE A 32 8.76 19.54 14.90
C ILE A 32 8.26 19.30 16.31
N LEU A 33 7.23 18.46 16.44
CA LEU A 33 6.69 18.03 17.71
C LEU A 33 7.56 16.95 18.34
N MET A 34 7.81 17.07 19.64
CA MET A 34 8.51 16.07 20.44
C MET A 34 7.49 15.15 21.12
N LYS A 35 7.69 13.84 21.02
CA LYS A 35 6.91 12.83 21.75
C LYS A 35 7.43 12.67 23.19
N SER A 36 8.73 12.81 23.38
CA SER A 36 9.41 12.87 24.68
C SER A 36 10.66 13.73 24.58
N GLU A 37 11.40 13.92 25.68
CA GLU A 37 12.63 14.73 25.71
C GLU A 37 13.68 14.30 24.66
N PHE A 38 13.70 13.01 24.29
CA PHE A 38 14.69 12.44 23.37
C PHE A 38 14.07 11.77 22.13
N GLU A 39 12.76 11.96 21.87
CA GLU A 39 12.06 11.29 20.76
C GLU A 39 11.15 12.26 20.02
N ILE A 40 11.30 12.33 18.69
CA ILE A 40 10.42 13.09 17.80
C ILE A 40 9.07 12.38 17.66
N ALA A 41 7.97 13.14 17.64
CA ALA A 41 6.66 12.63 17.30
C ALA A 41 6.60 12.34 15.79
N MET A 42 6.34 11.09 15.44
CA MET A 42 6.28 10.61 14.06
C MET A 42 4.88 10.06 13.75
N SER A 43 4.41 10.25 12.51
CA SER A 43 3.18 9.65 11.99
C SER A 43 3.47 8.95 10.64
N PRO A 44 2.80 7.82 10.31
CA PRO A 44 2.86 7.28 8.96
C PRO A 44 2.51 8.36 7.93
N ASN A 45 3.21 8.38 6.80
CA ASN A 45 3.07 9.39 5.75
C ASN A 45 1.81 9.23 4.87
N GLY A 46 0.74 8.65 5.41
CA GLY A 46 -0.50 8.35 4.69
C GLY A 46 -0.38 7.17 3.72
N ASN A 47 -1.50 6.82 3.09
CA ASN A 47 -1.66 5.65 2.24
C ASN A 47 -0.82 5.77 0.95
N GLY A 48 -0.62 7.01 0.48
CA GLY A 48 0.25 7.32 -0.67
C GLY A 48 1.72 6.99 -0.42
N GLY A 49 2.13 6.82 0.85
CA GLY A 49 3.45 6.29 1.20
C GLY A 49 3.73 4.90 0.66
N LEU A 50 2.71 4.21 0.15
CA LEU A 50 2.82 2.96 -0.59
C LEU A 50 3.84 3.03 -1.72
N TYR A 51 3.82 4.06 -2.56
CA TYR A 51 4.70 4.13 -3.73
C TYR A 51 6.17 4.20 -3.34
N GLN A 52 6.50 5.00 -2.33
CA GLN A 52 7.84 5.06 -1.77
C GLN A 52 8.23 3.71 -1.15
N ALA A 53 7.33 3.09 -0.38
CA ALA A 53 7.59 1.79 0.23
C ALA A 53 7.86 0.68 -0.81
N LEU A 54 7.14 0.69 -1.93
CA LEU A 54 7.36 -0.26 -3.03
C LEU A 54 8.72 -0.04 -3.71
N MET A 55 9.13 1.22 -3.88
CA MET A 55 10.41 1.59 -4.47
C MET A 55 11.58 1.21 -3.56
N ASP A 56 11.51 1.57 -2.27
CA ASP A 56 12.58 1.32 -1.30
C ASP A 56 12.83 -0.18 -1.00
N ASN A 57 11.89 -1.05 -1.38
CA ASN A 57 11.94 -2.49 -1.10
C ASN A 57 12.01 -3.34 -2.39
N ASP A 58 12.37 -2.75 -3.53
CA ASP A 58 12.53 -3.43 -4.82
C ASP A 58 11.31 -4.25 -5.26
N ILE A 59 10.10 -3.81 -4.86
CA ILE A 59 8.87 -4.57 -5.14
C ILE A 59 8.47 -4.46 -6.61
N PHE A 60 8.83 -3.38 -7.30
CA PHE A 60 8.62 -3.25 -8.74
C PHE A 60 9.42 -4.31 -9.52
N ASP A 61 10.65 -4.60 -9.13
CA ASP A 61 11.47 -5.66 -9.73
C ASP A 61 10.87 -7.04 -9.45
N LEU A 62 10.30 -7.24 -8.26
CA LEU A 62 9.54 -8.44 -7.94
C LEU A 62 8.30 -8.58 -8.83
N PHE A 63 7.55 -7.50 -9.06
CA PHE A 63 6.40 -7.51 -9.97
C PHE A 63 6.83 -7.89 -11.38
N GLN A 64 7.91 -7.31 -11.88
CA GLN A 64 8.43 -7.59 -13.21
C GLN A 64 8.91 -9.04 -13.35
N SER A 65 9.74 -9.53 -12.41
CA SER A 65 10.24 -10.91 -12.42
C SER A 65 9.15 -11.97 -12.33
N ARG A 66 8.00 -11.64 -11.75
CA ARG A 66 6.81 -12.50 -11.66
C ARG A 66 5.75 -12.24 -12.73
N ASN A 67 6.04 -11.35 -13.68
CA ASN A 67 5.13 -10.96 -14.76
C ASN A 67 3.74 -10.48 -14.26
N VAL A 68 3.73 -9.73 -13.16
CA VAL A 68 2.50 -9.20 -12.54
C VAL A 68 1.96 -8.07 -13.41
N GLN A 69 0.74 -8.24 -13.92
CA GLN A 69 0.09 -7.25 -14.80
C GLN A 69 -0.81 -6.27 -14.04
N TYR A 70 -1.41 -6.71 -12.94
CA TYR A 70 -2.38 -5.93 -12.16
C TYR A 70 -2.08 -6.03 -10.67
N VAL A 71 -2.25 -4.92 -9.96
CA VAL A 71 -2.15 -4.85 -8.50
C VAL A 71 -3.49 -4.38 -7.95
N HIS A 72 -4.13 -5.21 -7.14
CA HIS A 72 -5.39 -4.85 -6.48
C HIS A 72 -5.08 -4.32 -5.07
N VAL A 73 -5.24 -3.01 -4.88
CA VAL A 73 -5.05 -2.31 -3.60
C VAL A 73 -6.40 -2.15 -2.90
N PHE A 74 -6.47 -2.47 -1.61
CA PHE A 74 -7.69 -2.36 -0.81
C PHE A 74 -7.37 -2.00 0.65
N GLY A 75 -8.35 -1.45 1.37
CA GLY A 75 -8.25 -1.14 2.80
C GLY A 75 -8.42 -2.39 3.67
N VAL A 76 -7.59 -2.54 4.70
CA VAL A 76 -7.58 -3.70 5.59
C VAL A 76 -8.81 -3.77 6.51
N ASP A 77 -9.49 -2.65 6.73
CA ASP A 77 -10.67 -2.50 7.58
C ASP A 77 -11.97 -3.00 6.93
N ASN A 78 -11.96 -3.24 5.61
CA ASN A 78 -13.13 -3.73 4.90
C ASN A 78 -13.26 -5.26 5.01
N ILE A 79 -14.08 -5.72 5.96
CA ILE A 79 -14.39 -7.16 6.15
C ILE A 79 -15.05 -7.82 4.93
N LEU A 80 -15.69 -7.04 4.06
CA LEU A 80 -16.34 -7.51 2.83
C LEU A 80 -15.42 -7.37 1.60
N ALA A 81 -14.14 -7.00 1.80
CA ALA A 81 -13.19 -6.87 0.71
C ALA A 81 -13.08 -8.19 -0.06
N LYS A 82 -13.46 -8.14 -1.34
CA LYS A 82 -13.24 -9.24 -2.28
C LYS A 82 -11.78 -9.21 -2.73
N VAL A 83 -10.88 -9.74 -1.91
CA VAL A 83 -9.44 -9.80 -2.20
C VAL A 83 -9.23 -10.52 -3.54
N ALA A 84 -8.47 -9.89 -4.44
CA ALA A 84 -8.27 -10.36 -5.81
C ALA A 84 -9.58 -10.65 -6.59
N ASP A 85 -10.59 -9.77 -6.50
CA ASP A 85 -11.87 -9.90 -7.21
C ASP A 85 -11.69 -10.12 -8.72
N PRO A 86 -11.98 -11.33 -9.26
CA PRO A 86 -11.75 -11.64 -10.66
C PRO A 86 -12.70 -10.90 -11.59
N VAL A 87 -13.89 -10.51 -11.12
CA VAL A 87 -14.86 -9.75 -11.95
C VAL A 87 -14.33 -8.34 -12.16
N PHE A 88 -13.82 -7.71 -11.11
CA PHE A 88 -13.23 -6.38 -11.21
C PHE A 88 -11.97 -6.40 -12.07
N ILE A 89 -11.03 -7.32 -11.81
CA ILE A 89 -9.81 -7.44 -12.62
C ILE A 89 -10.12 -7.74 -14.08
N GLY A 90 -11.09 -8.63 -14.34
CA GLY A 90 -11.53 -8.94 -15.70
C GLY A 90 -12.13 -7.72 -16.42
N PHE A 91 -12.95 -6.93 -15.74
CA PHE A 91 -13.46 -5.67 -16.27
C PHE A 91 -12.34 -4.69 -16.62
N VAL A 92 -11.32 -4.58 -15.76
CA VAL A 92 -10.18 -3.68 -15.97
C VAL A 92 -9.37 -4.10 -17.19
N ALA A 93 -9.13 -5.41 -17.33
CA ALA A 93 -8.44 -5.98 -18.48
C ALA A 93 -9.23 -5.77 -19.78
N ASP A 94 -10.54 -6.00 -19.77
CA ASP A 94 -11.44 -5.78 -20.92
C ASP A 94 -11.45 -4.31 -21.37
N ARG A 95 -11.44 -3.37 -20.42
CA ARG A 95 -11.43 -1.93 -20.70
C ARG A 95 -10.05 -1.36 -20.98
N ASN A 96 -8.99 -2.16 -20.87
CA ASN A 96 -7.60 -1.70 -20.97
C ASN A 96 -7.34 -0.45 -20.11
N ALA A 97 -7.81 -0.49 -18.86
CA ALA A 97 -7.75 0.65 -17.93
C ALA A 97 -6.50 0.56 -17.04
N ASP A 98 -5.76 1.67 -16.93
CA ASP A 98 -4.52 1.72 -16.14
C ASP A 98 -4.76 1.86 -14.62
N CYS A 99 -5.75 2.65 -14.22
CA CYS A 99 -6.02 2.98 -12.80
C CYS A 99 -7.54 2.99 -12.50
N PRO A 100 -8.17 1.82 -12.39
CA PRO A 100 -9.59 1.68 -12.07
C PRO A 100 -9.86 1.86 -10.58
N SER A 101 -11.07 2.32 -10.23
CA SER A 101 -11.54 2.40 -8.84
C SER A 101 -12.87 1.66 -8.67
N LYS A 102 -13.02 0.97 -7.54
CA LYS A 102 -14.24 0.24 -7.17
C LYS A 102 -15.04 1.07 -6.17
N VAL A 103 -16.31 1.32 -6.48
CA VAL A 103 -17.19 2.20 -5.70
C VAL A 103 -18.50 1.50 -5.33
N VAL A 104 -19.24 2.09 -4.39
CA VAL A 104 -20.62 1.74 -4.01
C VAL A 104 -21.48 3.00 -4.17
N GLU A 105 -22.80 2.82 -4.31
CA GLU A 105 -23.79 3.91 -4.39
C GLU A 105 -24.05 4.57 -3.04
#